data_AF-A0A9E3V918-F1
#
_entry.id   AF-A0A9E3V918-F1
#
_cell.length_a   1.000
_cell.length_b   1.000
_cell.length_c   1.000
_cell.angle_alpha   90.00
_cell.angle_beta   90.00
_cell.angle_gamma   90.00
#
_symmetry.space_group_name_H-M   'P 1'
#
loop_
_entity.id
_entity.type
_entity.pdbx_description
1 polymer ?
#
loop_
_entity_poly.entity_id
_entity_poly.type
_entity_poly.pdbx_seq_one_letter_code
_entity_poly.pdbx_strand_id
1 'polypeptide(L)'
;MTMTRSKLERLPALLTALLAFSGQAQVSATCDQPHELDKYQLLRRLSLDLRNKVPSVAEYGALDAQSTVPQATIDAMVKSDDFRLAMRRYHEDLFWPNVSNVQLNNVNAQLTATGTQNAYRLASAGRRKLYRVNPDVNTATLGVDCGDFQATVSGVNKTPTDLRTVTNGSGVVTDRQEGWRDVEPYWAPGTTVRVCAYDAQETLQVNVGGTMVSCADPAAQGNVNCGCGPNLRFCFGPRGIVEAAILTSMREQLNRKVDEVTSGGKPYTDLIASRTSDWNGPVAFYKQYLSHNYSFGRIYAVPDDGEVAGPESAPVRGFTETNWVQNTRPALHGGVLTLPAYLLRFQTNRGRANRARIDFECSVFTPPPTLEDPATATPACVTEGTDLTKRCTCRMCHSTLEPLAAYFGQFSEAGTTILSAANFPRTRANCVGSSSGVCSRFYVTEPTEPNAGALMPYQYANTSDAVHRAIQTNLAAGPAGYATETINSHAFSKCAVRRTFAFLVKRDLHATPPDVEEVDLLNSLSSSFEANGYDFPKLIEAIVSLPQYRRVR
;
A
#
# COMPACT_ATOMS: atom_id res chain seq x y z
N MET A 1 79.40 26.68 12.96
CA MET A 1 79.67 27.38 11.69
C MET A 1 78.34 27.87 11.13
N THR A 2 77.94 29.09 11.47
CA THR A 2 78.08 30.33 10.67
C THR A 2 77.02 30.46 9.58
N MET A 3 76.14 31.46 9.77
CA MET A 3 75.65 32.45 8.79
C MET A 3 74.82 31.92 7.59
N THR A 4 73.81 32.56 7.01
CA THR A 4 73.32 33.96 7.08
C THR A 4 71.96 34.06 6.36
N ARG A 5 71.22 35.12 6.69
CA ARG A 5 70.03 35.64 5.98
C ARG A 5 70.37 36.19 4.58
N SER A 6 69.46 36.01 3.61
CA SER A 6 69.16 36.97 2.52
C SER A 6 67.78 36.63 1.92
N LYS A 7 66.72 37.42 2.18
CA LYS A 7 66.21 38.52 1.34
C LYS A 7 66.07 38.17 -0.15
N LEU A 8 64.84 37.86 -0.58
CA LEU A 8 64.26 38.15 -1.90
C LEU A 8 62.76 38.38 -1.64
N GLU A 9 62.33 39.63 -1.54
CA GLU A 9 61.73 40.46 -2.59
C GLU A 9 60.22 40.22 -2.77
N ARG A 10 59.49 41.33 -2.68
CA ARG A 10 58.03 41.45 -2.57
C ARG A 10 57.41 41.58 -3.96
N LEU A 11 56.30 40.88 -4.20
CA LEU A 11 55.21 41.38 -5.04
C LEU A 11 53.88 41.17 -4.30
N PRO A 12 53.00 42.18 -4.22
CA PRO A 12 51.78 42.09 -3.41
C PRO A 12 50.67 41.40 -4.19
N ALA A 13 50.22 40.25 -3.71
CA ALA A 13 48.91 39.72 -4.07
C ALA A 13 47.86 40.55 -3.32
N LEU A 14 47.05 41.32 -4.07
CA LEU A 14 45.82 41.92 -3.59
C LEU A 14 44.91 40.79 -3.06
N LEU A 15 44.77 40.69 -1.74
CA LEU A 15 43.75 39.87 -1.10
C LEU A 15 42.55 40.76 -0.82
N THR A 16 41.59 40.77 -1.75
CA THR A 16 40.29 41.40 -1.54
C THR A 16 39.55 40.58 -0.49
N ALA A 17 39.55 41.06 0.76
CA ALA A 17 38.75 40.48 1.82
C ALA A 17 37.26 40.72 1.51
N LEU A 18 36.60 39.70 0.96
CA LEU A 18 35.15 39.58 1.01
C LEU A 18 34.77 39.35 2.48
N LEU A 19 34.49 40.45 3.19
CA LEU A 19 33.75 40.42 4.45
C LEU A 19 32.33 39.95 4.13
N ALA A 20 32.14 38.62 4.14
CA ALA A 20 30.83 38.03 4.29
C ALA A 20 30.31 38.43 5.67
N PHE A 21 29.47 39.46 5.73
CA PHE A 21 28.59 39.68 6.87
C PHE A 21 27.63 38.49 6.93
N SER A 22 28.04 37.43 7.60
CA SER A 22 27.14 36.46 8.17
C SER A 22 26.35 37.17 9.27
N GLY A 23 25.22 37.76 8.89
CA GLY A 23 24.17 38.13 9.83
C GLY A 23 23.63 36.85 10.46
N GLN A 24 24.35 36.32 11.46
CA GLN A 24 23.80 35.33 12.35
C GLN A 24 22.75 36.05 13.19
N ALA A 25 21.47 35.75 12.93
CA ALA A 25 20.42 36.07 13.88
C ALA A 25 20.78 35.37 15.20
N GLN A 26 21.24 36.13 16.19
CA GLN A 26 21.40 35.64 17.55
C GLN A 26 20.00 35.33 18.06
N VAL A 27 19.63 34.04 18.08
CA VAL A 27 18.44 33.58 18.78
C VAL A 27 18.79 33.62 20.27
N SER A 28 18.08 34.44 21.04
CA SER A 28 18.27 34.52 22.49
C SER A 28 17.99 33.13 23.11
N ALA A 29 18.69 32.78 24.19
CA ALA A 29 18.45 31.55 24.94
C ALA A 29 17.24 31.66 25.90
N THR A 30 16.47 32.75 25.79
CA THR A 30 15.25 32.99 26.55
C THR A 30 14.05 32.67 25.67
N CYS A 31 13.06 31.96 26.21
CA CYS A 31 11.74 31.92 25.58
C CYS A 31 11.16 33.34 25.66
N ASP A 32 11.36 34.13 24.60
CA ASP A 32 10.74 35.44 24.48
C ASP A 32 9.22 35.26 24.56
N GLN A 33 8.52 36.26 25.13
CA GLN A 33 7.06 36.20 25.21
C GLN A 33 6.45 36.02 23.80
N PRO A 34 5.33 35.28 23.68
CA PRO A 34 4.66 35.10 22.40
C PRO A 34 4.38 36.46 21.73
N HIS A 35 4.85 36.63 20.50
CA HIS A 35 4.66 37.85 19.71
C HIS A 35 4.25 37.52 18.29
N GLU A 36 3.59 38.46 17.61
CA GLU A 36 3.22 38.31 16.21
C GLU A 36 4.46 38.21 15.31
N LEU A 37 4.41 37.30 14.33
CA LEU A 37 5.43 37.15 13.31
C LEU A 37 5.45 38.41 12.44
N ASP A 38 6.64 38.94 12.15
CA ASP A 38 6.76 39.95 11.11
C ASP A 38 6.41 39.35 9.72
N LYS A 39 6.16 40.22 8.73
CA LYS A 39 5.76 39.80 7.39
C LYS A 39 6.73 38.82 6.70
N TYR A 40 8.03 38.94 6.97
CA TYR A 40 9.06 38.09 6.37
C TYR A 40 9.16 36.75 7.10
N GLN A 41 9.03 36.75 8.43
CA GLN A 41 8.93 35.53 9.22
C GLN A 41 7.67 34.73 8.85
N LEU A 42 6.53 35.41 8.71
CA LEU A 42 5.27 34.80 8.27
C LEU A 42 5.40 34.20 6.87
N LEU A 43 6.01 34.91 5.92
CA LEU A 43 6.27 34.37 4.57
C LEU A 43 7.13 33.12 4.61
N ARG A 44 8.20 33.13 5.43
CA ARG A 44 9.07 31.96 5.60
C ARG A 44 8.30 30.77 6.14
N ARG A 45 7.48 30.98 7.17
CA ARG A 45 6.66 29.94 7.78
C ARG A 45 5.66 29.36 6.77
N LEU A 46 4.87 30.21 6.12
CA LEU A 46 3.92 29.82 5.08
C LEU A 46 4.59 29.03 3.96
N SER A 47 5.74 29.50 3.47
CA SER A 47 6.47 28.83 2.40
C SER A 47 6.99 27.45 2.82
N LEU A 48 7.46 27.30 4.05
CA LEU A 48 7.94 26.01 4.55
C LEU A 48 6.77 25.05 4.78
N ASP A 49 5.67 25.50 5.38
CA ASP A 49 4.53 24.64 5.69
C ASP A 49 3.71 24.28 4.45
N LEU A 50 3.48 25.24 3.55
CA LEU A 50 2.60 25.05 2.39
C LEU A 50 3.33 24.57 1.14
N ARG A 51 4.65 24.79 1.01
CA ARG A 51 5.41 24.43 -0.19
C ARG A 51 6.66 23.61 0.11
N ASN A 52 7.00 23.42 1.38
CA ASN A 52 8.22 22.75 1.81
C ASN A 52 9.50 23.32 1.13
N LYS A 53 9.55 24.65 0.98
CA LYS A 53 10.71 25.37 0.43
C LYS A 53 10.90 26.72 1.10
N VAL A 54 12.13 27.24 1.06
CA VAL A 54 12.46 28.58 1.55
C VAL A 54 11.99 29.62 0.52
N PRO A 55 11.45 30.79 0.93
CA PRO A 55 11.12 31.86 -0.01
C PRO A 55 12.36 32.33 -0.77
N SER A 56 12.16 32.68 -2.04
CA SER A 56 13.17 33.32 -2.87
C SER A 56 13.39 34.78 -2.47
N VAL A 57 14.54 35.34 -2.88
CA VAL A 57 14.84 36.77 -2.68
C VAL A 57 13.79 37.66 -3.32
N ALA A 58 13.24 37.27 -4.48
CA ALA A 58 12.18 38.00 -5.17
C ALA A 58 10.88 38.03 -4.37
N GLU A 59 10.51 36.92 -3.72
CA GLU A 59 9.32 36.86 -2.85
C GLU A 59 9.48 37.73 -1.59
N TYR A 60 10.68 37.81 -1.03
CA TYR A 60 10.98 38.74 0.05
C TYR A 60 10.86 40.20 -0.42
N GLY A 61 11.47 40.54 -1.56
CA GLY A 61 11.38 41.89 -2.13
C GLY A 61 9.94 42.31 -2.48
N ALA A 62 9.09 41.38 -2.90
CA ALA A 62 7.68 41.63 -3.17
C ALA A 62 6.88 42.03 -1.90
N LEU A 63 7.38 41.69 -0.70
CA LEU A 63 6.77 42.08 0.57
C LEU A 63 7.22 43.45 1.07
N ASP A 64 8.27 44.04 0.53
CA ASP A 64 8.81 45.31 1.04
C ASP A 64 7.74 46.42 1.05
N ALA A 65 6.91 46.46 0.01
CA ALA A 65 5.80 47.41 -0.13
C ALA A 65 4.49 47.00 0.59
N GLN A 66 4.46 45.84 1.26
CA GLN A 66 3.27 45.29 1.92
C GLN A 66 3.37 45.43 3.45
N SER A 67 2.22 45.55 4.13
CA SER A 67 2.15 45.55 5.59
C SER A 67 2.23 44.13 6.18
N THR A 68 1.76 43.13 5.44
CA THR A 68 1.78 41.71 5.82
C THR A 68 1.80 40.84 4.55
N VAL A 69 1.81 39.52 4.69
CA VAL A 69 1.68 38.61 3.55
C VAL A 69 0.25 38.70 2.97
N PRO A 70 0.07 39.11 1.71
CA PRO A 70 -1.26 39.26 1.11
C PRO A 70 -1.99 37.91 0.99
N GLN A 71 -3.33 37.93 1.08
CA GLN A 71 -4.14 36.71 0.89
C GLN A 71 -3.90 36.07 -0.48
N ALA A 72 -3.79 36.88 -1.55
CA ALA A 72 -3.49 36.38 -2.88
C ALA A 72 -2.17 35.59 -2.97
N THR A 73 -1.20 35.89 -2.11
CA THR A 73 0.04 35.11 -2.00
C THR A 73 -0.22 33.73 -1.39
N ILE A 74 -1.08 33.64 -0.37
CA ILE A 74 -1.48 32.36 0.25
C ILE A 74 -2.27 31.53 -0.76
N ASP A 75 -3.25 32.12 -1.43
CA ASP A 75 -4.06 31.44 -2.46
C ASP A 75 -3.18 30.89 -3.60
N ALA A 76 -2.16 31.65 -4.01
CA ALA A 76 -1.19 31.22 -5.02
C ALA A 76 -0.32 30.05 -4.52
N MET A 77 0.05 30.03 -3.23
CA MET A 77 0.77 28.90 -2.65
C MET A 77 -0.10 27.64 -2.63
N VAL A 78 -1.33 27.74 -2.16
CA VAL A 78 -2.26 26.59 -2.04
C VAL A 78 -2.64 26.02 -3.43
N LYS A 79 -2.62 26.84 -4.48
CA LYS A 79 -2.86 26.39 -5.88
C LYS A 79 -1.60 25.84 -6.58
N SER A 80 -0.43 25.88 -5.93
CA SER A 80 0.84 25.50 -6.56
C SER A 80 1.09 23.99 -6.56
N ASP A 81 1.91 23.51 -7.49
CA ASP A 81 2.37 22.12 -7.51
C ASP A 81 3.20 21.77 -6.26
N ASP A 82 3.93 22.74 -5.71
CA ASP A 82 4.68 22.56 -4.46
C ASP A 82 3.74 22.26 -3.28
N PHE A 83 2.55 22.86 -3.25
CA PHE A 83 1.54 22.54 -2.24
C PHE A 83 0.99 21.14 -2.40
N ARG A 84 0.68 20.72 -3.63
CA ARG A 84 0.31 19.32 -3.92
C ARG A 84 1.38 18.34 -3.40
N LEU A 85 2.66 18.61 -3.67
CA LEU A 85 3.78 17.78 -3.18
C LEU A 85 3.93 17.82 -1.66
N ALA A 86 3.72 18.96 -1.01
CA ALA A 86 3.73 19.07 0.45
C ALA A 86 2.59 18.25 1.08
N MET A 87 1.39 18.31 0.49
CA MET A 87 0.23 17.55 0.95
C MET A 87 0.41 16.05 0.76
N ARG A 88 1.04 15.60 -0.34
CA ARG A 88 1.44 14.20 -0.48
C ARG A 88 2.30 13.74 0.70
N ARG A 89 3.35 14.48 1.06
CA ARG A 89 4.24 14.12 2.19
C ARG A 89 3.49 14.03 3.51
N TYR A 90 2.66 15.04 3.81
CA TYR A 90 1.80 15.04 5.00
C TYR A 90 0.91 13.78 5.07
N HIS A 91 0.32 13.38 3.95
CA HIS A 91 -0.54 12.19 3.90
C HIS A 91 0.24 10.87 3.85
N GLU A 92 1.46 10.83 3.32
CA GLU A 92 2.32 9.65 3.41
C GLU A 92 2.69 9.34 4.87
N ASP A 93 2.98 10.38 5.66
CA ASP A 93 3.20 10.27 7.10
C ASP A 93 1.93 9.83 7.85
N LEU A 94 0.75 10.21 7.33
CA LEU A 94 -0.54 9.78 7.86
C LEU A 94 -0.92 8.35 7.48
N PHE A 95 -0.66 7.87 6.27
CA PHE A 95 -1.20 6.57 5.82
C PHE A 95 -0.20 5.42 5.89
N TRP A 96 1.09 5.71 6.02
CA TRP A 96 2.18 4.74 6.00
C TRP A 96 2.10 3.78 4.80
N PRO A 97 2.04 4.29 3.55
CA PRO A 97 1.77 3.48 2.37
C PRO A 97 2.96 2.61 1.93
N ASN A 98 3.97 2.44 2.77
CA ASN A 98 5.14 1.65 2.45
C ASN A 98 4.79 0.15 2.46
N VAL A 99 4.71 -0.41 1.26
CA VAL A 99 4.48 -1.84 0.99
C VAL A 99 5.70 -2.51 0.35
N SER A 100 6.89 -1.90 0.39
CA SER A 100 8.10 -2.45 -0.23
C SER A 100 8.55 -3.81 0.35
N ASN A 101 8.13 -4.12 1.59
CA ASN A 101 8.41 -5.38 2.26
C ASN A 101 7.39 -6.49 1.93
N VAL A 102 6.32 -6.16 1.21
CA VAL A 102 5.27 -7.10 0.83
C VAL A 102 5.81 -7.99 -0.30
N GLN A 103 5.58 -9.30 -0.18
CA GLN A 103 5.98 -10.27 -1.20
C GLN A 103 4.77 -10.65 -2.07
N LEU A 104 4.72 -10.11 -3.30
CA LEU A 104 3.58 -10.32 -4.22
C LEU A 104 3.64 -11.63 -5.00
N ASN A 105 4.79 -12.31 -4.96
CA ASN A 105 5.06 -13.50 -5.76
C ASN A 105 5.18 -14.75 -4.89
N ASN A 106 5.25 -15.88 -5.59
CA ASN A 106 5.66 -17.16 -5.04
C ASN A 106 6.85 -17.71 -5.87
N VAL A 107 7.54 -18.73 -5.35
CA VAL A 107 8.70 -19.34 -6.03
C VAL A 107 8.34 -20.05 -7.34
N ASN A 108 7.07 -20.38 -7.54
CA ASN A 108 6.55 -21.02 -8.75
C ASN A 108 6.22 -20.03 -9.87
N ALA A 109 6.21 -18.72 -9.58
CA ALA A 109 5.93 -17.66 -10.54
C ALA A 109 7.03 -16.61 -10.63
N GLN A 110 8.09 -16.70 -9.82
CA GLN A 110 9.20 -15.75 -9.84
C GLN A 110 10.34 -16.22 -10.75
N LEU A 111 10.63 -15.45 -11.80
CA LEU A 111 11.81 -15.63 -12.65
C LEU A 111 13.06 -15.08 -11.97
N THR A 112 14.13 -15.85 -12.01
CA THR A 112 15.44 -15.53 -11.43
C THR A 112 16.49 -15.68 -12.50
N ALA A 113 17.41 -14.71 -12.58
CA ALA A 113 18.55 -14.78 -13.47
C ALA A 113 19.57 -15.79 -12.94
N THR A 114 20.27 -16.46 -13.85
CA THR A 114 21.26 -17.50 -13.56
C THR A 114 22.66 -17.06 -13.95
N GLY A 115 23.67 -17.44 -13.17
CA GLY A 115 25.01 -16.85 -13.23
C GLY A 115 25.88 -17.28 -14.42
N THR A 116 25.67 -18.46 -15.00
CA THR A 116 26.55 -18.99 -16.06
C THR A 116 26.11 -18.68 -17.49
N GLN A 117 24.82 -18.46 -17.74
CA GLN A 117 24.27 -18.25 -19.09
C GLN A 117 23.41 -16.99 -19.23
N ASN A 118 23.26 -16.20 -18.15
CA ASN A 118 22.31 -15.07 -18.08
C ASN A 118 20.89 -15.45 -18.52
N ALA A 119 20.49 -16.71 -18.31
CA ALA A 119 19.15 -17.20 -18.62
C ALA A 119 18.23 -17.02 -17.40
N TYR A 120 16.95 -16.78 -17.65
CA TYR A 120 15.91 -16.73 -16.64
C TYR A 120 15.24 -18.08 -16.44
N ARG A 121 14.91 -18.36 -15.19
CA ARG A 121 14.09 -19.53 -14.82
C ARG A 121 13.25 -19.28 -13.59
N LEU A 122 12.19 -20.07 -13.44
CA LEU A 122 11.43 -20.16 -12.22
C LEU A 122 12.30 -20.70 -11.09
N ALA A 123 12.15 -20.12 -9.89
CA ALA A 123 12.86 -20.52 -8.68
C ALA A 123 12.36 -21.86 -8.09
N SER A 124 11.33 -22.46 -8.68
CA SER A 124 10.68 -23.69 -8.20
C SER A 124 11.63 -24.90 -8.19
N ALA A 125 11.86 -25.46 -7.00
CA ALA A 125 12.64 -26.69 -6.82
C ALA A 125 11.98 -27.90 -7.51
N GLY A 126 10.65 -27.93 -7.58
CA GLY A 126 9.91 -28.99 -8.27
C GLY A 126 10.20 -29.01 -9.76
N ARG A 127 10.13 -27.84 -10.42
CA ARG A 127 10.47 -27.72 -11.85
C ARG A 127 11.94 -28.02 -12.11
N ARG A 128 12.83 -27.60 -11.21
CA ARG A 128 14.25 -27.97 -11.29
C ARG A 128 14.42 -29.50 -11.31
N LYS A 129 13.81 -30.24 -10.39
CA LYS A 129 13.90 -31.72 -10.35
C LYS A 129 13.37 -32.41 -11.62
N LEU A 130 12.39 -31.80 -12.29
CA LEU A 130 11.77 -32.40 -13.47
C LEU A 130 12.57 -32.18 -14.76
N TYR A 131 13.18 -30.99 -14.90
CA TYR A 131 13.69 -30.51 -16.18
C TYR A 131 15.18 -30.14 -16.16
N ARG A 132 15.84 -30.13 -15.00
CA ARG A 132 17.21 -29.61 -14.82
C ARG A 132 18.06 -30.53 -13.95
N VAL A 133 19.36 -30.40 -14.09
CA VAL A 133 20.34 -31.18 -13.33
C VAL A 133 20.33 -30.80 -11.85
N ASN A 134 20.55 -31.78 -10.96
CA ASN A 134 20.59 -31.54 -9.53
C ASN A 134 21.85 -30.71 -9.15
N PRO A 135 21.76 -29.65 -8.32
CA PRO A 135 22.93 -28.86 -7.89
C PRO A 135 24.06 -29.66 -7.24
N ASP A 136 23.78 -30.83 -6.67
CA ASP A 136 24.81 -31.70 -6.06
C ASP A 136 25.68 -32.42 -7.10
N VAL A 137 25.33 -32.30 -8.39
CA VAL A 137 26.12 -32.80 -9.51
C VAL A 137 27.07 -31.72 -9.98
N ASN A 138 28.38 -31.99 -9.92
CA ASN A 138 29.40 -31.10 -10.48
C ASN A 138 29.25 -31.01 -12.01
N THR A 139 28.56 -29.97 -12.48
CA THR A 139 28.17 -29.72 -13.87
C THR A 139 28.99 -28.60 -14.51
N ALA A 140 30.27 -28.46 -14.18
CA ALA A 140 31.15 -27.42 -14.75
C ALA A 140 31.10 -27.31 -16.30
N THR A 141 30.63 -28.36 -16.99
CA THR A 141 30.47 -28.44 -18.46
C THR A 141 29.01 -28.42 -18.97
N LEU A 142 27.99 -28.45 -18.11
CA LEU A 142 26.60 -28.74 -18.52
C LEU A 142 25.62 -27.59 -18.25
N GLY A 143 26.05 -26.57 -17.50
CA GLY A 143 25.19 -25.46 -17.06
C GLY A 143 24.35 -25.87 -15.85
N VAL A 144 24.45 -25.11 -14.76
CA VAL A 144 23.79 -25.41 -13.47
C VAL A 144 22.26 -25.24 -13.49
N ASP A 145 21.69 -24.73 -14.60
CA ASP A 145 20.26 -24.43 -14.71
C ASP A 145 19.64 -25.04 -16.00
N CYS A 146 19.50 -24.32 -17.11
CA CYS A 146 19.30 -24.95 -18.43
C CYS A 146 20.65 -25.29 -19.08
N GLY A 147 20.61 -26.24 -20.01
CA GLY A 147 21.77 -26.62 -20.80
C GLY A 147 22.13 -25.52 -21.79
N ASP A 148 23.40 -25.48 -22.20
CA ASP A 148 23.91 -24.51 -23.18
C ASP A 148 23.52 -24.87 -24.62
N PHE A 149 22.22 -25.02 -24.87
CA PHE A 149 21.68 -25.28 -26.19
C PHE A 149 20.30 -24.66 -26.32
N GLN A 150 20.01 -24.14 -27.51
CA GLN A 150 18.68 -23.69 -27.84
C GLN A 150 17.74 -24.89 -27.95
N ALA A 151 16.60 -24.83 -27.25
CA ALA A 151 15.61 -25.89 -27.26
C ALA A 151 14.83 -25.94 -28.58
N THR A 152 14.49 -27.15 -28.98
CA THR A 152 13.56 -27.43 -30.06
C THR A 152 12.14 -27.34 -29.52
N VAL A 153 11.29 -26.55 -30.19
CA VAL A 153 9.89 -26.38 -29.80
C VAL A 153 8.92 -26.78 -30.91
N SER A 154 7.73 -27.18 -30.51
CA SER A 154 6.64 -27.57 -31.40
C SER A 154 5.37 -26.78 -31.13
N GLY A 155 4.54 -26.63 -32.17
CA GLY A 155 3.20 -26.06 -32.07
C GLY A 155 3.15 -24.56 -31.75
N VAL A 156 1.92 -24.06 -31.59
CA VAL A 156 1.63 -22.66 -31.28
C VAL A 156 2.01 -22.27 -29.85
N ASN A 157 1.95 -23.23 -28.91
CA ASN A 157 2.31 -23.03 -27.51
C ASN A 157 3.81 -23.11 -27.25
N LYS A 158 4.60 -23.39 -28.29
CA LYS A 158 6.05 -23.51 -28.23
C LYS A 158 6.52 -24.52 -27.18
N THR A 159 5.91 -25.69 -27.19
CA THR A 159 6.18 -26.78 -26.25
C THR A 159 7.55 -27.39 -26.54
N PRO A 160 8.48 -27.45 -25.57
CA PRO A 160 9.79 -28.09 -25.74
C PRO A 160 9.66 -29.58 -26.04
N THR A 161 10.48 -30.08 -26.96
CA THR A 161 10.49 -31.50 -27.35
C THR A 161 11.80 -32.21 -27.04
N ASP A 162 12.84 -31.47 -26.65
CA ASP A 162 14.20 -31.98 -26.44
C ASP A 162 14.65 -31.85 -24.98
N LEU A 163 14.32 -32.87 -24.18
CA LEU A 163 14.87 -33.04 -22.84
C LEU A 163 16.04 -34.02 -22.90
N ARG A 164 17.27 -33.52 -22.70
CA ARG A 164 18.49 -34.33 -22.82
C ARG A 164 18.79 -35.05 -21.51
N THR A 165 19.24 -36.30 -21.60
CA THR A 165 19.80 -37.01 -20.45
C THR A 165 21.26 -36.63 -20.31
N VAL A 166 21.66 -36.28 -19.09
CA VAL A 166 22.99 -35.82 -18.74
C VAL A 166 23.58 -36.75 -17.70
N THR A 167 24.73 -37.34 -18.00
CA THR A 167 25.47 -38.19 -17.05
C THR A 167 26.46 -37.34 -16.27
N ASN A 168 26.45 -37.45 -14.94
CA ASN A 168 27.44 -36.78 -14.12
C ASN A 168 28.87 -37.31 -14.35
N GLY A 169 29.89 -36.56 -13.92
CA GLY A 169 31.30 -36.95 -14.03
C GLY A 169 31.69 -38.25 -13.31
N SER A 170 30.79 -38.82 -12.49
CA SER A 170 30.97 -40.14 -11.86
C SER A 170 30.28 -41.29 -12.59
N GLY A 171 29.62 -41.05 -13.74
CA GLY A 171 28.99 -42.08 -14.57
C GLY A 171 27.70 -42.70 -14.00
N VAL A 172 27.16 -42.18 -12.89
CA VAL A 172 26.15 -42.88 -12.06
C VAL A 172 24.80 -42.15 -11.97
N VAL A 173 24.75 -40.84 -12.25
CA VAL A 173 23.48 -40.08 -12.25
C VAL A 173 23.10 -39.66 -13.66
N THR A 174 21.97 -40.17 -14.16
CA THR A 174 21.26 -39.68 -15.35
C THR A 174 20.26 -38.60 -14.94
N ASP A 175 20.71 -37.35 -14.92
CA ASP A 175 19.81 -36.20 -14.75
C ASP A 175 19.23 -35.76 -16.10
N ARG A 176 18.21 -34.91 -16.05
CA ARG A 176 17.55 -34.34 -17.23
C ARG A 176 17.94 -32.89 -17.39
N GLN A 177 18.09 -32.42 -18.61
CA GLN A 177 18.37 -31.02 -18.89
C GLN A 177 17.60 -30.50 -20.10
N GLU A 178 16.82 -29.45 -19.85
CA GLU A 178 16.19 -28.63 -20.88
C GLU A 178 17.17 -27.63 -21.50
N GLY A 179 16.90 -27.18 -22.72
CA GLY A 179 17.58 -26.06 -23.34
C GLY A 179 16.98 -24.70 -22.94
N TRP A 180 17.37 -23.66 -23.68
CA TRP A 180 16.85 -22.30 -23.53
C TRP A 180 16.11 -21.81 -24.78
N ARG A 181 15.35 -20.73 -24.63
CA ARG A 181 14.74 -19.97 -25.73
C ARG A 181 14.92 -18.48 -25.51
N ASP A 182 15.07 -17.74 -26.60
CA ASP A 182 14.93 -16.29 -26.57
C ASP A 182 13.45 -15.91 -26.56
N VAL A 183 13.09 -15.03 -25.64
CA VAL A 183 11.72 -14.54 -25.46
C VAL A 183 11.76 -13.03 -25.28
N GLU A 184 10.84 -12.33 -25.93
CA GLU A 184 10.60 -10.91 -25.65
C GLU A 184 9.74 -10.76 -24.40
N PRO A 185 10.28 -10.23 -23.28
CA PRO A 185 9.54 -10.15 -22.03
C PRO A 185 8.62 -8.93 -21.97
N TYR A 186 7.47 -9.06 -21.30
CA TYR A 186 6.52 -7.94 -21.13
C TYR A 186 7.09 -6.71 -20.44
N TRP A 187 8.13 -6.86 -19.60
CA TRP A 187 8.74 -5.77 -18.85
C TRP A 187 9.84 -5.03 -19.61
N ALA A 188 10.25 -5.54 -20.78
CA ALA A 188 11.18 -4.87 -21.67
C ALA A 188 10.84 -5.16 -23.15
N PRO A 189 9.71 -4.64 -23.67
CA PRO A 189 9.31 -4.80 -25.06
C PRO A 189 10.43 -4.33 -26.02
N GLY A 190 10.58 -5.01 -27.15
CA GLY A 190 11.64 -4.78 -28.13
C GLY A 190 13.01 -5.36 -27.76
N THR A 191 13.13 -6.03 -26.61
CA THR A 191 14.36 -6.74 -26.19
C THR A 191 14.11 -8.24 -26.12
N THR A 192 15.18 -9.05 -26.16
CA THR A 192 15.08 -10.50 -25.95
C THR A 192 15.89 -10.93 -24.73
N VAL A 193 15.36 -11.90 -23.99
CA VAL A 193 16.04 -12.55 -22.88
C VAL A 193 16.02 -14.06 -23.07
N ARG A 194 17.09 -14.74 -22.63
CA ARG A 194 17.13 -16.20 -22.59
C ARG A 194 16.30 -16.70 -21.42
N VAL A 195 15.48 -17.73 -21.65
CA VAL A 195 14.64 -18.36 -20.64
C VAL A 195 14.71 -19.88 -20.80
N CYS A 196 14.75 -20.62 -19.69
CA CYS A 196 14.62 -22.08 -19.70
C CYS A 196 13.37 -22.52 -20.48
N ALA A 197 13.52 -23.47 -21.41
CA ALA A 197 12.52 -23.75 -22.43
C ALA A 197 11.14 -24.15 -21.90
N TYR A 198 11.07 -24.97 -20.84
CA TYR A 198 9.80 -25.37 -20.21
C TYR A 198 9.15 -24.21 -19.44
N ASP A 199 9.94 -23.28 -18.91
CA ASP A 199 9.42 -22.05 -18.30
C ASP A 199 8.98 -21.04 -19.35
N ALA A 200 9.53 -21.11 -20.57
CA ALA A 200 9.18 -20.27 -21.71
C ALA A 200 7.94 -20.74 -22.50
N GLN A 201 7.21 -21.75 -22.03
CA GLN A 201 6.01 -22.24 -22.69
C GLN A 201 4.90 -21.18 -22.71
N GLU A 202 4.18 -21.11 -23.83
CA GLU A 202 3.20 -20.07 -24.13
C GLU A 202 1.75 -20.58 -24.01
N THR A 203 1.56 -21.79 -23.49
CA THR A 203 0.24 -22.37 -23.22
C THR A 203 -0.58 -21.45 -22.33
N LEU A 204 -1.79 -21.12 -22.78
CA LEU A 204 -2.71 -20.26 -22.04
C LEU A 204 -3.49 -21.02 -20.98
N GLN A 205 -4.01 -22.19 -21.34
CA GLN A 205 -4.86 -22.99 -20.48
C GLN A 205 -4.56 -24.48 -20.64
N VAL A 206 -4.81 -25.23 -19.57
CA VAL A 206 -4.66 -26.68 -19.52
C VAL A 206 -5.89 -27.31 -18.89
N ASN A 207 -6.17 -28.56 -19.24
CA ASN A 207 -7.20 -29.34 -18.57
C ASN A 207 -6.65 -29.89 -17.25
N VAL A 208 -7.28 -29.53 -16.14
CA VAL A 208 -7.02 -30.06 -14.79
C VAL A 208 -8.31 -30.70 -14.28
N GLY A 209 -8.35 -32.04 -14.27
CA GLY A 209 -9.50 -32.78 -13.73
C GLY A 209 -10.82 -32.56 -14.47
N GLY A 210 -10.77 -32.32 -15.79
CA GLY A 210 -11.96 -32.06 -16.62
C GLY A 210 -12.28 -30.58 -16.83
N THR A 211 -11.61 -29.69 -16.10
CA THR A 211 -11.84 -28.24 -16.16
C THR A 211 -10.68 -27.55 -16.88
N MET A 212 -10.97 -26.63 -17.80
CA MET A 212 -9.95 -25.77 -18.39
C MET A 212 -9.54 -24.69 -17.39
N VAL A 213 -8.25 -24.63 -17.07
CA VAL A 213 -7.67 -23.73 -16.07
C VAL A 213 -6.53 -22.94 -16.70
N SER A 214 -6.44 -21.65 -16.37
CA SER A 214 -5.34 -20.78 -16.79
C SER A 214 -3.99 -21.31 -16.33
N CYS A 215 -2.96 -21.24 -17.16
CA CYS A 215 -1.59 -21.48 -16.72
C CYS A 215 -1.06 -20.40 -15.75
N ALA A 216 -1.77 -19.26 -15.62
CA ALA A 216 -1.52 -18.26 -14.59
C ALA A 216 -2.10 -18.65 -13.20
N ASP A 217 -3.00 -19.64 -13.16
CA ASP A 217 -3.68 -20.03 -11.93
C ASP A 217 -2.82 -21.02 -11.11
N PRO A 218 -2.80 -20.91 -9.76
CA PRO A 218 -2.07 -21.82 -8.90
C PRO A 218 -2.46 -23.30 -9.07
N ALA A 219 -3.70 -23.60 -9.45
CA ALA A 219 -4.15 -24.97 -9.70
C ALA A 219 -3.49 -25.60 -10.95
N ALA A 220 -2.97 -24.79 -11.86
CA ALA A 220 -2.20 -25.26 -13.01
C ALA A 220 -0.68 -25.26 -12.78
N GLN A 221 -0.20 -24.66 -11.67
CA GLN A 221 1.22 -24.61 -11.31
C GLN A 221 1.75 -26.01 -11.00
N GLY A 222 2.34 -26.66 -12.00
CA GLY A 222 2.83 -28.04 -11.92
C GLY A 222 2.43 -28.90 -13.12
N ASN A 223 1.45 -28.44 -13.91
CA ASN A 223 1.16 -29.05 -15.18
C ASN A 223 2.37 -28.89 -16.12
N VAL A 224 2.78 -29.99 -16.76
CA VAL A 224 3.98 -30.03 -17.62
C VAL A 224 3.88 -29.10 -18.82
N ASN A 225 2.65 -28.81 -19.26
CA ASN A 225 2.37 -27.94 -20.41
C ASN A 225 2.31 -26.45 -20.04
N CYS A 226 2.37 -26.10 -18.75
CA CYS A 226 2.36 -24.71 -18.31
C CYS A 226 3.78 -24.16 -18.11
N GLY A 227 4.00 -22.96 -18.66
CA GLY A 227 5.13 -22.09 -18.40
C GLY A 227 4.65 -20.68 -18.07
N CYS A 228 5.48 -19.68 -18.35
CA CYS A 228 5.20 -18.29 -18.05
C CYS A 228 4.28 -17.59 -19.07
N GLY A 229 3.74 -18.32 -20.04
CA GLY A 229 2.82 -17.79 -21.03
C GLY A 229 3.50 -16.89 -22.08
N PRO A 230 2.73 -16.38 -23.05
CA PRO A 230 3.23 -15.46 -24.07
C PRO A 230 3.92 -14.24 -23.43
N ASN A 231 5.09 -13.87 -23.97
CA ASN A 231 5.92 -12.78 -23.45
C ASN A 231 6.22 -12.86 -21.94
N LEU A 232 6.18 -14.06 -21.36
CA LEU A 232 6.39 -14.35 -19.93
C LEU A 232 5.33 -13.75 -18.99
N ARG A 233 4.15 -13.37 -19.51
CA ARG A 233 3.14 -12.58 -18.79
C ARG A 233 2.56 -13.21 -17.52
N PHE A 234 2.62 -14.53 -17.38
CA PHE A 234 2.11 -15.24 -16.19
C PHE A 234 3.12 -15.34 -15.05
N CYS A 235 4.35 -14.88 -15.25
CA CYS A 235 5.39 -14.91 -14.23
C CYS A 235 5.88 -13.50 -13.89
N PHE A 236 6.28 -13.32 -12.64
CA PHE A 236 7.03 -12.15 -12.22
C PHE A 236 8.43 -12.20 -12.86
N GLY A 237 8.78 -11.15 -13.59
CA GLY A 237 10.15 -10.90 -14.01
C GLY A 237 11.07 -10.54 -12.82
N PRO A 238 12.28 -10.03 -13.07
CA PRO A 238 13.22 -9.68 -12.01
C PRO A 238 12.60 -8.78 -10.94
N ARG A 239 12.77 -9.13 -9.65
CA ARG A 239 12.15 -8.44 -8.52
C ARG A 239 12.38 -6.93 -8.52
N GLY A 240 13.61 -6.48 -8.83
CA GLY A 240 13.96 -5.07 -8.90
C GLY A 240 13.34 -4.29 -10.06
N ILE A 241 12.76 -4.98 -11.05
CA ILE A 241 12.12 -4.37 -12.23
C ILE A 241 10.60 -4.48 -12.09
N VAL A 242 10.07 -5.68 -11.89
CA VAL A 242 8.63 -5.94 -11.94
C VAL A 242 7.96 -5.65 -10.61
N GLU A 243 8.34 -6.38 -9.56
CA GLU A 243 7.69 -6.28 -8.24
C GLU A 243 7.87 -4.87 -7.64
N ALA A 244 9.07 -4.30 -7.75
CA ALA A 244 9.35 -2.93 -7.29
C ALA A 244 8.48 -1.88 -8.02
N ALA A 245 8.28 -1.99 -9.33
CA ALA A 245 7.44 -1.07 -10.10
C ALA A 245 5.95 -1.21 -9.73
N ILE A 246 5.47 -2.43 -9.48
CA ILE A 246 4.08 -2.67 -9.02
C ILE A 246 3.87 -2.03 -7.64
N LEU A 247 4.73 -2.32 -6.67
CA LEU A 247 4.61 -1.80 -5.30
C LEU A 247 4.75 -0.26 -5.26
N THR A 248 5.66 0.30 -6.06
CA THR A 248 5.79 1.76 -6.21
C THR A 248 4.53 2.37 -6.80
N SER A 249 3.95 1.71 -7.80
CA SER A 249 2.69 2.18 -8.41
C SER A 249 1.53 2.08 -7.43
N MET A 250 1.42 1.01 -6.63
CA MET A 250 0.39 0.89 -5.58
C MET A 250 0.48 2.02 -4.54
N ARG A 251 1.70 2.41 -4.14
CA ARG A 251 1.92 3.58 -3.29
C ARG A 251 1.50 4.87 -3.99
N GLU A 252 1.88 5.05 -5.26
CA GLU A 252 1.51 6.24 -6.02
C GLU A 252 -0.01 6.38 -6.21
N GLN A 253 -0.78 5.29 -6.34
CA GLN A 253 -2.25 5.36 -6.38
C GLN A 253 -2.85 6.13 -5.19
N LEU A 254 -2.29 5.90 -4.00
CA LEU A 254 -2.74 6.58 -2.80
C LEU A 254 -2.35 8.05 -2.81
N ASN A 255 -1.16 8.40 -3.29
CA ASN A 255 -0.75 9.80 -3.49
C ASN A 255 -1.62 10.52 -4.52
N ARG A 256 -2.04 9.84 -5.59
CA ARG A 256 -2.97 10.41 -6.57
C ARG A 256 -4.35 10.65 -5.98
N LYS A 257 -4.83 9.76 -5.10
CA LYS A 257 -6.06 10.00 -4.33
C LYS A 257 -5.95 11.23 -3.43
N VAL A 258 -4.79 11.47 -2.82
CA VAL A 258 -4.50 12.70 -2.06
C VAL A 258 -4.51 13.93 -2.98
N ASP A 259 -3.93 13.86 -4.18
CA ASP A 259 -3.95 14.97 -5.12
C ASP A 259 -5.38 15.39 -5.49
N GLU A 260 -6.26 14.41 -5.78
CA GLU A 260 -7.66 14.65 -6.15
C GLU A 260 -8.41 15.50 -5.12
N VAL A 261 -8.16 15.25 -3.83
CA VAL A 261 -8.94 15.84 -2.73
C VAL A 261 -8.29 17.04 -2.05
N THR A 262 -6.99 17.25 -2.27
CA THR A 262 -6.24 18.39 -1.70
C THR A 262 -5.99 19.49 -2.71
N SER A 263 -5.89 19.15 -4.00
CA SER A 263 -5.59 20.11 -5.08
C SER A 263 -6.49 19.94 -6.31
N GLY A 264 -7.12 18.77 -6.48
CA GLY A 264 -7.98 18.44 -7.63
C GLY A 264 -9.43 18.92 -7.50
N GLY A 265 -9.79 19.61 -6.42
CA GLY A 265 -11.10 20.20 -6.21
C GLY A 265 -12.22 19.22 -5.83
N LYS A 266 -11.88 17.96 -5.49
CA LYS A 266 -12.85 17.03 -4.90
C LYS A 266 -13.02 17.29 -3.40
N PRO A 267 -14.21 17.01 -2.83
CA PRO A 267 -14.40 17.05 -1.38
C PRO A 267 -13.37 16.16 -0.66
N TYR A 268 -12.83 16.63 0.46
CA TYR A 268 -11.85 15.87 1.23
C TYR A 268 -12.38 14.51 1.72
N THR A 269 -13.69 14.38 1.89
CA THR A 269 -14.37 13.12 2.21
C THR A 269 -14.17 12.02 1.16
N ASP A 270 -13.87 12.36 -0.09
CA ASP A 270 -13.56 11.39 -1.14
C ASP A 270 -12.29 10.58 -0.84
N LEU A 271 -11.45 11.02 0.12
CA LEU A 271 -10.37 10.20 0.66
C LEU A 271 -10.83 8.83 1.14
N ILE A 272 -12.04 8.74 1.72
CA ILE A 272 -12.58 7.48 2.25
C ILE A 272 -13.90 7.07 1.58
N ALA A 273 -14.61 7.99 0.92
CA ALA A 273 -15.89 7.71 0.29
C ALA A 273 -15.78 7.34 -1.20
N SER A 274 -14.68 7.69 -1.89
CA SER A 274 -14.60 7.50 -3.34
C SER A 274 -14.46 6.04 -3.76
N ARG A 275 -15.12 5.66 -4.85
CA ARG A 275 -14.93 4.34 -5.48
C ARG A 275 -13.87 4.34 -6.57
N THR A 276 -13.24 5.48 -6.84
CA THR A 276 -12.26 5.57 -7.93
C THR A 276 -10.88 5.09 -7.49
N SER A 277 -10.15 4.49 -8.43
CA SER A 277 -8.73 4.14 -8.28
C SER A 277 -8.01 4.35 -9.60
N ASP A 278 -6.89 5.06 -9.57
CA ASP A 278 -6.05 5.31 -10.74
C ASP A 278 -5.13 4.14 -11.03
N TRP A 279 -5.08 3.64 -12.26
CA TRP A 279 -4.16 2.57 -12.65
C TRP A 279 -3.24 3.02 -13.78
N ASN A 280 -1.97 2.64 -13.68
CA ASN A 280 -1.00 2.66 -14.76
C ASN A 280 -0.76 1.22 -15.25
N GLY A 281 0.18 1.05 -16.19
CA GLY A 281 0.60 -0.23 -16.75
C GLY A 281 0.94 -1.29 -15.70
N PRO A 282 1.86 -1.03 -14.75
CA PRO A 282 2.23 -2.00 -13.72
C PRO A 282 1.06 -2.54 -12.90
N VAL A 283 0.13 -1.68 -12.46
CA VAL A 283 -1.01 -2.13 -11.66
C VAL A 283 -2.04 -2.88 -12.50
N ALA A 284 -2.38 -2.36 -13.68
CA ALA A 284 -3.31 -3.03 -14.59
C ALA A 284 -2.79 -4.42 -15.00
N PHE A 285 -1.50 -4.51 -15.34
CA PHE A 285 -0.85 -5.77 -15.69
C PHE A 285 -0.78 -6.74 -14.51
N TYR A 286 -0.46 -6.25 -13.31
CA TYR A 286 -0.45 -7.06 -12.10
C TYR A 286 -1.81 -7.71 -11.85
N LYS A 287 -2.89 -6.91 -11.86
CA LYS A 287 -4.25 -7.43 -11.68
C LYS A 287 -4.62 -8.43 -12.77
N GLN A 288 -4.34 -8.10 -14.02
CA GLN A 288 -4.68 -8.96 -15.16
C GLN A 288 -3.99 -10.33 -15.10
N TYR A 289 -2.66 -10.37 -14.87
CA TYR A 289 -1.89 -11.60 -15.11
C TYR A 289 -1.16 -12.16 -13.89
N LEU A 290 -0.73 -11.32 -12.96
CA LEU A 290 0.23 -11.73 -11.94
C LEU A 290 -0.42 -12.01 -10.59
N SER A 291 -1.51 -11.33 -10.25
CA SER A 291 -2.13 -11.42 -8.92
C SER A 291 -2.83 -12.76 -8.66
N HIS A 292 -3.08 -13.54 -9.72
CA HIS A 292 -3.51 -14.92 -9.66
C HIS A 292 -2.43 -15.86 -9.10
N ASN A 293 -1.14 -15.49 -9.11
CA ASN A 293 -0.06 -16.30 -8.57
C ASN A 293 0.03 -16.26 -7.03
N TYR A 294 -1.09 -16.50 -6.36
CA TYR A 294 -1.19 -16.50 -4.91
C TYR A 294 -0.86 -17.87 -4.30
N SER A 295 -0.75 -17.89 -2.98
CA SER A 295 -0.83 -19.08 -2.15
C SER A 295 -1.79 -18.80 -1.02
N PHE A 296 -2.61 -19.76 -0.63
CA PHE A 296 -3.56 -19.59 0.47
C PHE A 296 -2.89 -19.24 1.82
N GLY A 297 -1.59 -19.50 1.98
CA GLY A 297 -0.80 -19.09 3.15
C GLY A 297 -0.11 -17.72 3.01
N ARG A 298 -0.34 -16.99 1.92
CA ARG A 298 0.31 -15.71 1.59
C ARG A 298 -0.74 -14.69 1.14
N ILE A 299 -0.33 -13.77 0.27
CA ILE A 299 -1.18 -12.71 -0.23
C ILE A 299 -2.26 -13.28 -1.15
N TYR A 300 -3.50 -12.88 -0.93
CA TYR A 300 -4.62 -13.18 -1.82
C TYR A 300 -5.11 -11.89 -2.49
N ALA A 301 -4.80 -11.70 -3.77
CA ALA A 301 -5.00 -10.43 -4.47
C ALA A 301 -5.58 -10.60 -5.89
N VAL A 302 -6.34 -11.68 -6.08
CA VAL A 302 -7.12 -11.88 -7.31
C VAL A 302 -8.01 -10.65 -7.57
N PRO A 303 -8.18 -10.22 -8.82
CA PRO A 303 -9.04 -9.09 -9.15
C PRO A 303 -10.48 -9.33 -8.70
N ASP A 304 -11.19 -8.24 -8.42
CA ASP A 304 -12.61 -8.33 -8.09
C ASP A 304 -13.43 -8.76 -9.32
N ASP A 305 -14.65 -9.26 -9.10
CA ASP A 305 -15.52 -9.73 -10.19
C ASP A 305 -15.77 -8.59 -11.21
N GLY A 306 -15.39 -8.84 -12.47
CA GLY A 306 -15.51 -7.86 -13.55
C GLY A 306 -14.49 -6.72 -13.51
N GLU A 307 -13.53 -6.74 -12.58
CA GLU A 307 -12.46 -5.74 -12.51
C GLU A 307 -11.49 -5.83 -13.71
N VAL A 308 -11.28 -7.04 -14.21
CA VAL A 308 -10.46 -7.32 -15.40
C VAL A 308 -11.08 -8.43 -16.27
N ALA A 309 -10.64 -8.54 -17.53
CA ALA A 309 -11.19 -9.49 -18.52
C ALA A 309 -10.63 -10.94 -18.39
N GLY A 310 -10.03 -11.29 -17.25
CA GLY A 310 -9.39 -12.58 -16.99
C GLY A 310 -8.01 -12.76 -17.62
N PRO A 311 -7.12 -13.61 -17.06
CA PRO A 311 -5.69 -13.68 -17.42
C PRO A 311 -5.38 -14.16 -18.84
N GLU A 312 -6.33 -14.69 -19.60
CA GLU A 312 -6.11 -15.09 -20.99
C GLU A 312 -6.21 -13.92 -21.97
N SER A 313 -6.96 -12.88 -21.60
CA SER A 313 -7.23 -11.71 -22.43
C SER A 313 -6.00 -10.84 -22.63
N ALA A 314 -5.97 -10.04 -23.70
CA ALA A 314 -4.94 -9.02 -23.92
C ALA A 314 -4.91 -8.01 -22.76
N PRO A 315 -3.75 -7.41 -22.43
CA PRO A 315 -3.68 -6.51 -21.31
C PRO A 315 -4.51 -5.26 -21.62
N VAL A 316 -5.25 -4.78 -20.61
CA VAL A 316 -5.87 -3.45 -20.69
C VAL A 316 -4.81 -2.37 -20.93
N ARG A 317 -3.59 -2.57 -20.40
CA ARG A 317 -2.40 -1.72 -20.57
C ARG A 317 -1.11 -2.53 -20.54
N GLY A 318 -0.16 -2.20 -21.42
CA GLY A 318 1.19 -2.73 -21.36
C GLY A 318 1.89 -2.39 -20.05
N PHE A 319 2.74 -3.28 -19.54
CA PHE A 319 3.42 -3.10 -18.24
C PHE A 319 4.26 -1.80 -18.18
N THR A 320 4.84 -1.37 -19.29
CA THR A 320 5.69 -0.18 -19.37
C THR A 320 4.91 1.12 -19.57
N GLU A 321 3.58 1.07 -19.67
CA GLU A 321 2.74 2.27 -19.76
C GLU A 321 2.70 3.01 -18.42
N THR A 322 3.18 4.26 -18.41
CA THR A 322 3.27 5.08 -17.18
C THR A 322 2.10 6.02 -16.99
N ASN A 323 1.25 6.19 -18.00
CA ASN A 323 0.06 7.03 -17.93
C ASN A 323 -0.99 6.41 -17.00
N TRP A 324 -1.62 7.27 -16.20
CA TRP A 324 -2.64 6.88 -15.23
C TRP A 324 -4.03 7.08 -15.82
N VAL A 325 -4.91 6.11 -15.59
CA VAL A 325 -6.33 6.21 -15.91
C VAL A 325 -7.16 5.83 -14.70
N GLN A 326 -8.18 6.65 -14.44
CA GLN A 326 -9.11 6.44 -13.36
C GLN A 326 -10.09 5.31 -13.72
N ASN A 327 -10.24 4.35 -12.81
CA ASN A 327 -11.20 3.27 -12.88
C ASN A 327 -12.20 3.38 -11.73
N THR A 328 -13.42 2.88 -11.93
CA THR A 328 -14.45 2.81 -10.89
C THR A 328 -14.52 1.39 -10.34
N ARG A 329 -14.43 1.27 -9.01
CA ARG A 329 -14.48 -0.02 -8.31
C ARG A 329 -15.90 -0.36 -7.83
N PRO A 330 -16.19 -1.63 -7.49
CA PRO A 330 -17.47 -2.07 -6.93
C PRO A 330 -17.94 -1.29 -5.68
N ALA A 331 -19.21 -1.47 -5.32
CA ALA A 331 -19.89 -0.66 -4.30
C ALA A 331 -19.27 -0.72 -2.88
N LEU A 332 -18.61 -1.81 -2.51
CA LEU A 332 -18.02 -1.97 -1.17
C LEU A 332 -16.76 -1.10 -0.97
N HIS A 333 -16.10 -0.65 -2.03
CA HIS A 333 -14.85 0.10 -1.89
C HIS A 333 -15.07 1.49 -1.27
N GLY A 334 -14.20 1.86 -0.32
CA GLY A 334 -14.11 3.21 0.24
C GLY A 334 -12.70 3.78 0.09
N GLY A 335 -12.53 4.74 -0.80
CA GLY A 335 -11.34 5.58 -0.99
C GLY A 335 -10.01 4.86 -0.78
N VAL A 336 -9.13 5.47 0.03
CA VAL A 336 -7.82 4.92 0.42
C VAL A 336 -7.95 3.64 1.25
N LEU A 337 -9.05 3.44 1.99
CA LEU A 337 -9.26 2.29 2.87
C LEU A 337 -9.28 0.95 2.10
N THR A 338 -9.52 0.99 0.80
CA THR A 338 -9.53 -0.20 -0.07
C THR A 338 -8.56 -0.12 -1.24
N LEU A 339 -7.64 0.85 -1.25
CA LEU A 339 -6.53 0.85 -2.20
C LEU A 339 -5.51 -0.24 -1.81
N PRO A 340 -4.79 -0.84 -2.77
CA PRO A 340 -3.86 -1.94 -2.50
C PRO A 340 -2.82 -1.61 -1.41
N ALA A 341 -2.25 -0.40 -1.41
CA ALA A 341 -1.25 -0.01 -0.42
C ALA A 341 -1.78 -0.09 1.01
N TYR A 342 -3.03 0.35 1.25
CA TYR A 342 -3.65 0.29 2.57
C TYR A 342 -3.95 -1.15 2.99
N LEU A 343 -4.60 -1.92 2.12
CA LEU A 343 -5.02 -3.30 2.42
C LEU A 343 -3.83 -4.26 2.63
N LEU A 344 -2.71 -4.03 1.93
CA LEU A 344 -1.50 -4.85 2.05
C LEU A 344 -0.60 -4.41 3.22
N ARG A 345 -0.68 -3.12 3.63
CA ARG A 345 -0.01 -2.63 4.82
C ARG A 345 -0.70 -3.12 6.10
N PHE A 346 -2.02 -3.05 6.13
CA PHE A 346 -2.86 -3.47 7.25
C PHE A 346 -3.54 -4.79 6.89
N GLN A 347 -2.84 -5.90 7.16
CA GLN A 347 -3.22 -7.22 6.64
C GLN A 347 -4.36 -7.90 7.39
N THR A 348 -4.79 -7.40 8.56
CA THR A 348 -5.93 -7.96 9.29
C THR A 348 -7.08 -6.96 9.34
N ASN A 349 -8.32 -7.45 9.44
CA ASN A 349 -9.50 -6.60 9.52
C ASN A 349 -9.48 -5.70 10.77
N ARG A 350 -9.00 -6.24 11.90
CA ARG A 350 -8.75 -5.46 13.12
C ARG A 350 -7.68 -4.39 12.91
N GLY A 351 -6.59 -4.72 12.20
CA GLY A 351 -5.53 -3.78 11.88
C GLY A 351 -6.01 -2.62 10.99
N ARG A 352 -6.83 -2.93 9.98
CA ARG A 352 -7.49 -1.95 9.10
C ARG A 352 -8.40 -1.03 9.90
N ALA A 353 -9.32 -1.59 10.69
CA ALA A 353 -10.24 -0.80 11.53
C ALA A 353 -9.51 0.09 12.54
N ASN A 354 -8.51 -0.44 13.24
CA ASN A 354 -7.71 0.35 14.17
C ASN A 354 -7.01 1.51 13.45
N ARG A 355 -6.41 1.26 12.28
CA ARG A 355 -5.76 2.33 11.53
C ARG A 355 -6.75 3.38 11.03
N ALA A 356 -7.88 2.95 10.45
CA ALA A 356 -8.91 3.86 9.96
C ALA A 356 -9.40 4.80 11.07
N ARG A 357 -9.66 4.25 12.26
CA ARG A 357 -10.07 5.01 13.45
C ARG A 357 -9.00 6.01 13.91
N ILE A 358 -7.73 5.64 13.87
CA ILE A 358 -6.63 6.55 14.17
C ILE A 358 -6.60 7.69 13.16
N ASP A 359 -6.62 7.37 11.86
CA ASP A 359 -6.39 8.34 10.79
C ASP A 359 -7.57 9.30 10.59
N PHE A 360 -8.80 8.80 10.72
CA PHE A 360 -10.01 9.50 10.30
C PHE A 360 -10.97 9.85 11.45
N GLU A 361 -10.79 9.28 12.65
CA GLU A 361 -11.59 9.63 13.84
C GLU A 361 -10.72 10.20 14.98
N CYS A 362 -9.40 10.20 14.82
CA CYS A 362 -8.44 10.68 15.84
C CYS A 362 -8.63 9.97 17.19
N SER A 363 -9.00 8.68 17.12
CA SER A 363 -9.32 7.86 18.27
C SER A 363 -8.42 6.62 18.31
N VAL A 364 -8.01 6.22 19.50
CA VAL A 364 -7.17 5.04 19.77
C VAL A 364 -7.88 4.13 20.77
N PHE A 365 -7.59 2.84 20.72
CA PHE A 365 -8.03 1.92 21.77
C PHE A 365 -7.11 2.05 22.98
N THR A 366 -7.65 2.58 24.07
CA THR A 366 -6.95 2.67 25.36
C THR A 366 -7.60 1.70 26.34
N PRO A 367 -6.85 0.75 26.92
CA PRO A 367 -7.41 -0.09 27.97
C PRO A 367 -7.73 0.76 29.21
N PRO A 368 -8.80 0.45 29.95
CA PRO A 368 -9.08 1.15 31.18
C PRO A 368 -8.01 0.85 32.24
N PRO A 369 -7.85 1.75 33.23
CA PRO A 369 -6.83 1.62 34.27
C PRO A 369 -7.07 0.41 35.20
N THR A 370 -8.30 -0.09 35.26
CA THR A 370 -8.69 -1.24 36.08
C THR A 370 -9.43 -2.26 35.23
N LEU A 371 -9.06 -3.54 35.37
CA LEU A 371 -9.76 -4.64 34.73
C LEU A 371 -11.09 -4.91 35.43
N GLU A 372 -12.09 -5.34 34.67
CA GLU A 372 -13.36 -5.78 35.23
C GLU A 372 -13.20 -7.07 36.05
N ASP A 373 -13.81 -7.11 37.24
CA ASP A 373 -13.96 -8.34 38.03
C ASP A 373 -15.15 -9.15 37.49
N PRO A 374 -14.94 -10.39 36.98
CA PRO A 374 -16.01 -11.25 36.50
C PRO A 374 -17.14 -11.47 37.52
N ALA A 375 -16.85 -11.46 38.82
CA ALA A 375 -17.84 -11.70 39.88
C ALA A 375 -18.82 -10.53 40.04
N THR A 376 -18.44 -9.32 39.66
CA THR A 376 -19.25 -8.10 39.84
C THR A 376 -19.59 -7.40 38.53
N ALA A 377 -19.06 -7.88 37.40
CA ALA A 377 -19.26 -7.27 36.09
C ALA A 377 -20.74 -7.24 35.69
N THR A 378 -21.24 -6.06 35.34
CA THR A 378 -22.62 -5.86 34.87
C THR A 378 -22.61 -5.13 33.53
N PRO A 379 -23.16 -5.72 32.44
CA PRO A 379 -23.70 -7.08 32.37
C PRO A 379 -22.62 -8.14 32.61
N ALA A 380 -23.03 -9.35 32.99
CA ALA A 380 -22.11 -10.46 33.21
C ALA A 380 -21.20 -10.70 32.00
N CYS A 381 -19.95 -11.06 32.26
CA CYS A 381 -18.96 -11.44 31.26
C CYS A 381 -18.44 -12.85 31.54
N VAL A 382 -17.76 -13.43 30.56
CA VAL A 382 -17.11 -14.74 30.68
C VAL A 382 -15.60 -14.59 30.89
N THR A 383 -14.97 -15.55 31.58
CA THR A 383 -13.51 -15.60 31.71
C THR A 383 -12.85 -16.28 30.50
N GLU A 384 -13.51 -17.30 29.97
CA GLU A 384 -13.08 -18.11 28.83
C GLU A 384 -14.09 -18.09 27.68
N GLY A 385 -13.60 -18.37 26.47
CA GLY A 385 -14.41 -18.41 25.25
C GLY A 385 -13.68 -17.79 24.06
N THR A 386 -14.10 -18.15 22.85
CA THR A 386 -13.51 -17.65 21.60
C THR A 386 -14.05 -16.27 21.20
N ASP A 387 -15.24 -15.91 21.66
CA ASP A 387 -15.84 -14.59 21.47
C ASP A 387 -15.28 -13.55 22.46
N LEU A 388 -14.32 -12.76 21.97
CA LEU A 388 -13.66 -11.70 22.74
C LEU A 388 -14.60 -10.56 23.15
N THR A 389 -15.76 -10.41 22.51
CA THR A 389 -16.75 -9.38 22.86
C THR A 389 -17.49 -9.71 24.17
N LYS A 390 -17.34 -10.93 24.68
CA LYS A 390 -17.96 -11.38 25.95
C LYS A 390 -16.98 -11.54 27.08
N ARG A 391 -15.67 -11.58 26.80
CA ARG A 391 -14.65 -11.82 27.83
C ARG A 391 -14.41 -10.57 28.68
N CYS A 392 -14.38 -10.71 30.00
CA CYS A 392 -14.29 -9.56 30.94
C CYS A 392 -13.16 -8.59 30.60
N THR A 393 -11.95 -9.11 30.38
CA THR A 393 -10.77 -8.29 30.05
C THR A 393 -10.76 -7.78 28.60
N CYS A 394 -11.37 -8.51 27.67
CA CYS A 394 -11.25 -8.21 26.24
C CYS A 394 -12.40 -7.33 25.71
N ARG A 395 -13.61 -7.50 26.25
CA ARG A 395 -14.84 -6.88 25.72
C ARG A 395 -14.79 -5.35 25.70
N MET A 396 -14.01 -4.76 26.60
CA MET A 396 -13.83 -3.31 26.71
C MET A 396 -13.31 -2.70 25.40
N CYS A 397 -12.41 -3.39 24.70
CA CYS A 397 -11.98 -2.97 23.36
C CYS A 397 -12.75 -3.70 22.25
N HIS A 398 -12.99 -5.00 22.41
CA HIS A 398 -13.53 -5.85 21.34
C HIS A 398 -15.01 -5.60 21.03
N SER A 399 -15.81 -5.13 21.99
CA SER A 399 -17.20 -4.72 21.72
C SER A 399 -17.31 -3.57 20.72
N THR A 400 -16.25 -2.76 20.59
CA THR A 400 -16.16 -1.69 19.59
C THR A 400 -15.32 -2.09 18.38
N LEU A 401 -14.20 -2.80 18.59
CA LEU A 401 -13.28 -3.17 17.51
C LEU A 401 -13.87 -4.21 16.56
N GLU A 402 -14.60 -5.22 17.05
CA GLU A 402 -15.14 -6.27 16.16
C GLU A 402 -16.18 -5.72 15.18
N PRO A 403 -17.17 -4.89 15.60
CA PRO A 403 -18.06 -4.22 14.64
C PRO A 403 -17.34 -3.31 13.65
N LEU A 404 -16.27 -2.61 14.05
CA LEU A 404 -15.50 -1.78 13.12
C LEU A 404 -14.69 -2.63 12.13
N ALA A 405 -14.06 -3.71 12.59
CA ALA A 405 -13.33 -4.67 11.76
C ALA A 405 -14.25 -5.34 10.74
N ALA A 406 -15.53 -5.54 11.09
CA ALA A 406 -16.54 -6.13 10.22
C ALA A 406 -16.75 -5.35 8.91
N TYR A 407 -16.56 -4.03 8.89
CA TYR A 407 -16.59 -3.27 7.63
C TYR A 407 -15.54 -3.76 6.62
N PHE A 408 -14.41 -4.29 7.07
CA PHE A 408 -13.37 -4.84 6.18
C PHE A 408 -13.55 -6.34 5.91
N GLY A 409 -14.50 -7.01 6.55
CA GLY A 409 -14.63 -8.46 6.54
C GLY A 409 -14.86 -9.07 5.15
N GLN A 410 -15.46 -8.32 4.23
CA GLN A 410 -15.61 -8.78 2.84
C GLN A 410 -14.35 -8.63 1.99
N PHE A 411 -13.25 -8.12 2.54
CA PHE A 411 -11.95 -8.08 1.87
C PHE A 411 -11.04 -9.13 2.49
N SER A 412 -10.38 -9.93 1.65
CA SER A 412 -9.42 -10.92 2.12
C SER A 412 -8.38 -10.28 3.03
N GLU A 413 -8.16 -10.87 4.21
CA GLU A 413 -6.97 -10.57 5.01
C GLU A 413 -5.71 -10.95 4.22
N ALA A 414 -4.60 -10.27 4.53
CA ALA A 414 -3.35 -10.28 3.76
C ALA A 414 -3.63 -10.30 2.25
N GLY A 415 -4.31 -9.28 1.74
CA GLY A 415 -4.88 -9.36 0.41
C GLY A 415 -5.72 -8.17 0.02
N THR A 416 -6.17 -8.14 -1.22
CA THR A 416 -6.95 -7.02 -1.79
C THR A 416 -8.30 -7.43 -2.36
N THR A 417 -8.60 -8.73 -2.42
CA THR A 417 -9.77 -9.26 -3.12
C THR A 417 -11.05 -9.15 -2.29
N ILE A 418 -12.15 -8.81 -2.94
CA ILE A 418 -13.49 -8.96 -2.38
C ILE A 418 -13.88 -10.44 -2.34
N LEU A 419 -14.30 -10.92 -1.17
CA LEU A 419 -14.85 -12.26 -0.94
C LEU A 419 -16.32 -12.30 -1.41
N SER A 420 -16.54 -12.21 -2.73
CA SER A 420 -17.88 -12.15 -3.31
C SER A 420 -18.68 -13.43 -3.06
N ALA A 421 -20.01 -13.32 -2.93
CA ALA A 421 -20.86 -14.48 -2.67
C ALA A 421 -20.79 -15.58 -3.76
N ALA A 422 -20.41 -15.20 -4.99
CA ALA A 422 -20.25 -16.14 -6.10
C ALA A 422 -19.03 -17.07 -5.90
N ASN A 423 -17.88 -16.49 -5.54
CA ASN A 423 -16.62 -17.24 -5.38
C ASN A 423 -16.38 -17.72 -3.95
N PHE A 424 -16.98 -17.01 -2.99
CA PHE A 424 -16.90 -17.20 -1.55
C PHE A 424 -18.33 -17.14 -0.98
N PRO A 425 -19.14 -18.20 -1.15
CA PRO A 425 -20.45 -18.26 -0.54
C PRO A 425 -20.31 -18.13 0.97
N ARG A 426 -21.29 -17.47 1.60
CA ARG A 426 -21.30 -17.17 3.04
C ARG A 426 -21.07 -18.42 3.90
N THR A 427 -21.57 -19.57 3.46
CA THR A 427 -21.36 -20.86 4.13
C THR A 427 -20.90 -21.93 3.14
N ARG A 428 -20.05 -22.83 3.63
CA ARG A 428 -19.56 -24.03 2.94
C ARG A 428 -19.50 -25.19 3.92
N ALA A 429 -20.50 -26.07 3.84
CA ALA A 429 -20.62 -27.22 4.75
C ALA A 429 -19.39 -28.16 4.68
N ASN A 430 -18.80 -28.33 3.49
CA ASN A 430 -17.61 -29.15 3.29
C ASN A 430 -16.32 -28.57 3.91
N CYS A 431 -16.36 -27.33 4.42
CA CYS A 431 -15.24 -26.76 5.17
C CYS A 431 -15.26 -27.12 6.67
N VAL A 432 -16.37 -27.62 7.20
CA VAL A 432 -16.45 -28.09 8.58
C VAL A 432 -15.59 -29.36 8.73
N GLY A 433 -14.61 -29.32 9.64
CA GLY A 433 -13.61 -30.38 9.84
C GLY A 433 -12.55 -30.48 8.73
N SER A 434 -12.53 -29.56 7.75
CA SER A 434 -11.58 -29.60 6.63
C SER A 434 -10.27 -28.87 6.96
N SER A 435 -9.14 -29.47 6.57
CA SER A 435 -7.82 -28.84 6.62
C SER A 435 -7.33 -28.33 5.25
N SER A 436 -8.22 -28.29 4.24
CA SER A 436 -7.85 -27.78 2.92
C SER A 436 -7.48 -26.30 2.99
N GLY A 437 -6.48 -25.87 2.20
CA GLY A 437 -5.95 -24.50 2.27
C GLY A 437 -7.00 -23.40 2.08
N VAL A 438 -8.00 -23.63 1.22
CA VAL A 438 -9.12 -22.68 1.03
C VAL A 438 -10.03 -22.62 2.25
N CYS A 439 -10.36 -23.77 2.85
CA CYS A 439 -11.21 -23.81 4.04
C CYS A 439 -10.51 -23.20 5.24
N SER A 440 -9.26 -23.60 5.51
CA SER A 440 -8.47 -23.06 6.63
C SER A 440 -8.20 -21.56 6.50
N ARG A 441 -8.21 -21.02 5.27
CA ARG A 441 -7.94 -19.60 5.03
C ARG A 441 -9.19 -18.73 5.19
N PHE A 442 -10.34 -19.18 4.69
CA PHE A 442 -11.51 -18.31 4.52
C PHE A 442 -12.73 -18.71 5.33
N TYR A 443 -12.78 -19.93 5.88
CA TYR A 443 -13.97 -20.48 6.53
C TYR A 443 -13.68 -20.93 7.96
N VAL A 444 -14.71 -20.88 8.81
CA VAL A 444 -14.69 -21.45 10.16
C VAL A 444 -14.70 -22.97 10.03
N THR A 445 -13.58 -23.63 10.31
CA THR A 445 -13.45 -25.07 10.10
C THR A 445 -13.82 -25.90 11.33
N GLU A 446 -13.73 -25.33 12.54
CA GLU A 446 -13.97 -26.05 13.79
C GLU A 446 -15.48 -26.31 14.01
N PRO A 447 -15.95 -27.57 14.10
CA PRO A 447 -17.38 -27.88 14.24
C PRO A 447 -18.05 -27.29 15.49
N THR A 448 -17.29 -27.07 16.57
CA THR A 448 -17.84 -26.54 17.83
C THR A 448 -17.92 -25.01 17.87
N GLU A 449 -17.34 -24.32 16.90
CA GLU A 449 -17.37 -22.87 16.85
C GLU A 449 -18.72 -22.34 16.36
N PRO A 450 -19.14 -21.14 16.81
CA PRO A 450 -20.30 -20.47 16.26
C PRO A 450 -20.22 -20.34 14.74
N ASN A 451 -21.33 -20.64 14.06
CA ASN A 451 -21.44 -20.60 12.60
C ASN A 451 -20.35 -21.43 11.88
N ALA A 452 -20.05 -22.64 12.35
CA ALA A 452 -19.16 -23.57 11.66
C ALA A 452 -19.49 -23.68 10.15
N GLY A 453 -18.47 -23.59 9.31
CA GLY A 453 -18.57 -23.57 7.86
C GLY A 453 -18.92 -22.20 7.28
N ALA A 454 -19.18 -21.17 8.08
CA ALA A 454 -19.33 -19.80 7.58
C ALA A 454 -17.98 -19.20 7.16
N LEU A 455 -17.99 -18.20 6.28
CA LEU A 455 -16.82 -17.35 6.06
C LEU A 455 -16.36 -16.77 7.40
N MET A 456 -15.05 -16.73 7.64
CA MET A 456 -14.45 -16.31 8.92
C MET A 456 -15.04 -15.00 9.50
N PRO A 457 -15.25 -13.92 8.73
CA PRO A 457 -15.85 -12.70 9.25
C PRO A 457 -17.28 -12.87 9.80
N TYR A 458 -18.00 -13.92 9.39
CA TYR A 458 -19.35 -14.23 9.83
C TYR A 458 -19.41 -15.18 11.04
N GLN A 459 -18.27 -15.63 11.60
CA GLN A 459 -18.23 -16.57 12.75
C GLN A 459 -19.16 -16.13 13.87
N TYR A 460 -19.11 -14.84 14.24
CA TYR A 460 -19.96 -14.26 15.29
C TYR A 460 -21.06 -13.33 14.76
N ALA A 461 -21.37 -13.34 13.46
CA ALA A 461 -22.44 -12.53 12.89
C ALA A 461 -23.83 -13.13 13.19
N ASN A 462 -24.13 -13.32 14.47
CA ASN A 462 -25.41 -13.80 14.99
C ASN A 462 -26.27 -12.61 15.45
N THR A 463 -27.58 -12.81 15.62
CA THR A 463 -28.51 -11.72 15.97
C THR A 463 -28.76 -11.58 17.48
N SER A 464 -28.03 -12.33 18.31
CA SER A 464 -28.37 -12.49 19.74
C SER A 464 -28.21 -11.22 20.56
N ASP A 465 -27.32 -10.31 20.18
CA ASP A 465 -27.13 -9.03 20.86
C ASP A 465 -26.71 -7.90 19.90
N ALA A 466 -26.63 -6.68 20.43
CA ALA A 466 -26.37 -5.48 19.64
C ALA A 466 -25.00 -5.48 18.96
N VAL A 467 -23.96 -6.01 19.61
CA VAL A 467 -22.59 -6.04 19.05
C VAL A 467 -22.56 -6.98 17.84
N HIS A 468 -23.13 -8.18 17.97
CA HIS A 468 -23.16 -9.14 16.89
C HIS A 468 -24.09 -8.76 15.73
N ARG A 469 -25.21 -8.08 16.02
CA ARG A 469 -26.03 -7.44 14.97
C ARG A 469 -25.26 -6.36 14.21
N ALA A 470 -24.46 -5.55 14.91
CA ALA A 470 -23.64 -4.53 14.26
C ALA A 470 -22.58 -5.17 13.35
N ILE A 471 -21.96 -6.29 13.74
CA ILE A 471 -21.05 -7.05 12.87
C ILE A 471 -21.74 -7.44 11.56
N GLN A 472 -22.96 -8.00 11.63
CA GLN A 472 -23.70 -8.40 10.42
C GLN A 472 -24.02 -7.20 9.52
N THR A 473 -24.48 -6.09 10.09
CA THR A 473 -24.79 -4.86 9.35
C THR A 473 -23.53 -4.29 8.68
N ASN A 474 -22.43 -4.21 9.42
CA ASN A 474 -21.19 -3.60 8.95
C ASN A 474 -20.50 -4.45 7.88
N LEU A 475 -20.60 -5.78 7.97
CA LEU A 475 -20.17 -6.68 6.89
C LEU A 475 -20.88 -6.36 5.58
N ALA A 476 -22.20 -6.15 5.61
CA ALA A 476 -22.97 -5.83 4.41
C ALA A 476 -22.62 -4.45 3.83
N ALA A 477 -22.30 -3.49 4.69
CA ALA A 477 -22.02 -2.12 4.30
C ALA A 477 -20.59 -1.89 3.77
N GLY A 478 -19.61 -2.71 4.21
CA GLY A 478 -18.23 -2.63 3.74
C GLY A 478 -17.50 -1.33 4.15
N PRO A 479 -16.26 -1.08 3.67
CA PRO A 479 -15.55 0.16 3.99
C PRO A 479 -16.25 1.43 3.50
N ALA A 480 -17.10 1.34 2.47
CA ALA A 480 -18.01 2.43 2.07
C ALA A 480 -19.04 2.79 3.17
N GLY A 481 -19.54 1.78 3.89
CA GLY A 481 -20.38 1.96 5.07
C GLY A 481 -19.66 2.66 6.21
N TYR A 482 -18.41 2.25 6.48
CA TYR A 482 -17.56 2.93 7.46
C TYR A 482 -17.38 4.41 7.12
N ALA A 483 -17.04 4.72 5.87
CA ALA A 483 -16.88 6.09 5.42
C ALA A 483 -18.15 6.93 5.65
N THR A 484 -19.32 6.38 5.29
CA THR A 484 -20.62 7.03 5.54
C THR A 484 -20.82 7.33 7.03
N GLU A 485 -20.59 6.37 7.92
CA GLU A 485 -20.77 6.52 9.37
C GLU A 485 -19.80 7.55 9.96
N THR A 486 -18.52 7.49 9.60
CA THR A 486 -17.47 8.40 10.09
C THR A 486 -17.69 9.84 9.62
N ILE A 487 -18.26 10.04 8.42
CA ILE A 487 -18.64 11.37 7.91
C ILE A 487 -19.89 11.88 8.62
N ASN A 488 -20.95 11.07 8.70
CA ASN A 488 -22.23 11.48 9.29
C ASN A 488 -22.14 11.77 10.79
N SER A 489 -21.22 11.11 11.50
CA SER A 489 -20.95 11.37 12.92
C SER A 489 -20.12 12.62 13.19
N HIS A 490 -19.69 13.36 12.14
CA HIS A 490 -18.77 14.49 12.22
C HIS A 490 -17.38 14.14 12.79
N ALA A 491 -17.07 12.84 12.96
CA ALA A 491 -15.76 12.40 13.42
C ALA A 491 -14.68 12.70 12.37
N PHE A 492 -15.02 12.54 11.08
CA PHE A 492 -14.13 12.84 9.96
C PHE A 492 -13.67 14.30 9.95
N SER A 493 -14.62 15.25 9.99
CA SER A 493 -14.32 16.68 9.93
C SER A 493 -13.48 17.13 11.13
N LYS A 494 -13.89 16.74 12.35
CA LYS A 494 -13.14 17.04 13.58
C LYS A 494 -11.73 16.50 13.54
N CYS A 495 -11.54 15.26 13.10
CA CYS A 495 -10.21 14.69 13.01
C CYS A 495 -9.35 15.35 11.93
N ALA A 496 -9.91 15.60 10.74
CA ALA A 496 -9.21 16.29 9.66
C ALA A 496 -8.73 17.68 10.09
N VAL A 497 -9.61 18.47 10.75
CA VAL A 497 -9.27 19.79 11.28
C VAL A 497 -8.17 19.69 12.35
N ARG A 498 -8.33 18.81 13.35
CA ARG A 498 -7.36 18.65 14.44
C ARG A 498 -5.97 18.28 13.91
N ARG A 499 -5.89 17.32 12.98
CA ARG A 499 -4.61 16.90 12.39
C ARG A 499 -3.98 17.98 11.53
N THR A 500 -4.77 18.66 10.71
CA THR A 500 -4.29 19.74 9.84
C THR A 500 -3.80 20.92 10.68
N PHE A 501 -4.54 21.27 11.74
CA PHE A 501 -4.11 22.26 12.72
C PHE A 501 -2.79 21.84 13.36
N ALA A 502 -2.67 20.60 13.83
CA ALA A 502 -1.45 20.11 14.44
C ALA A 502 -0.25 20.14 13.49
N PHE A 503 -0.48 19.79 12.22
CA PHE A 503 0.53 19.84 11.17
C PHE A 503 1.01 21.27 10.87
N LEU A 504 0.12 22.25 10.75
CA LEU A 504 0.49 23.64 10.41
C LEU A 504 0.96 24.43 11.63
N VAL A 505 0.26 24.30 12.74
CA VAL A 505 0.53 25.08 13.96
C VAL A 505 1.69 24.47 14.74
N LYS A 506 2.03 23.19 14.52
CA LYS A 506 3.07 22.41 15.24
C LYS A 506 2.74 22.17 16.71
N ARG A 507 1.45 21.99 17.02
CA ARG A 507 0.94 21.48 18.31
C ARG A 507 -0.48 20.98 18.13
N ASP A 508 -0.88 20.04 18.97
CA ASP A 508 -2.27 19.63 19.03
C ASP A 508 -3.18 20.73 19.63
N LEU A 509 -4.47 20.64 19.33
CA LEU A 509 -5.51 21.31 20.11
C LEU A 509 -5.69 20.53 21.41
N HIS A 510 -5.58 21.21 22.55
CA HIS A 510 -5.86 20.70 23.89
C HIS A 510 -7.38 20.53 24.09
N ALA A 511 -7.99 19.68 23.26
CA ALA A 511 -9.34 19.18 23.50
C ALA A 511 -9.37 18.13 24.63
N THR A 512 -8.21 17.74 25.17
CA THR A 512 -8.09 16.75 26.26
C THR A 512 -6.81 16.97 27.10
N PRO A 513 -6.91 17.37 28.39
CA PRO A 513 -8.12 17.88 29.05
C PRO A 513 -8.65 19.12 28.31
N PRO A 514 -9.98 19.31 28.23
CA PRO A 514 -10.57 20.31 27.36
C PRO A 514 -10.25 21.73 27.84
N ASP A 515 -9.53 22.47 27.03
CA ASP A 515 -9.55 23.93 27.03
C ASP A 515 -10.79 24.39 26.24
N VAL A 516 -11.67 25.16 26.89
CA VAL A 516 -12.95 25.58 26.31
C VAL A 516 -12.76 26.35 25.00
N GLU A 517 -11.76 27.23 24.93
CA GLU A 517 -11.50 28.03 23.74
C GLU A 517 -11.02 27.16 22.57
N GLU A 518 -10.18 26.15 22.86
CA GLU A 518 -9.67 25.25 21.82
C GLU A 518 -10.73 24.23 21.35
N VAL A 519 -11.66 23.83 22.22
CA VAL A 519 -12.83 23.02 21.84
C VAL A 519 -13.77 23.82 20.93
N ASP A 520 -14.04 25.09 21.27
CA ASP A 520 -14.88 25.97 20.47
C ASP A 520 -14.23 26.25 19.10
N LEU A 521 -12.91 26.47 19.06
CA LEU A 521 -12.16 26.62 17.82
C LEU A 521 -12.25 25.36 16.94
N LEU A 522 -12.07 24.17 17.52
CA LEU A 522 -12.19 22.91 16.80
C LEU A 522 -13.59 22.76 16.18
N ASN A 523 -14.64 23.00 16.96
CA ASN A 523 -16.02 22.90 16.50
C ASN A 523 -16.30 23.92 15.38
N SER A 524 -15.88 25.17 15.55
CA SER A 524 -16.05 26.24 14.56
C SER A 524 -15.38 25.91 13.23
N LEU A 525 -14.10 25.50 13.25
CA LEU A 525 -13.36 25.11 12.05
C LEU A 525 -13.99 23.87 11.39
N SER A 526 -14.45 22.89 12.17
CA SER A 526 -15.08 21.67 11.65
C SER A 526 -16.40 21.97 10.95
N SER A 527 -17.28 22.77 11.58
CA SER A 527 -18.55 23.19 10.98
C SER A 527 -18.32 24.04 9.72
N SER A 528 -17.32 24.92 9.72
CA SER A 528 -16.94 25.70 8.53
C SER A 528 -16.42 24.78 7.41
N PHE A 529 -15.61 23.78 7.73
CA PHE A 529 -15.09 22.82 6.77
C PHE A 529 -16.22 22.00 6.11
N GLU A 530 -17.18 21.53 6.90
CA GLU A 530 -18.38 20.85 6.39
C GLU A 530 -19.24 21.78 5.52
N ALA A 531 -19.51 23.00 5.98
CA ALA A 531 -20.31 23.99 5.26
C ALA A 531 -19.67 24.41 3.92
N ASN A 532 -18.34 24.34 3.82
CA ASN A 532 -17.60 24.57 2.59
C ASN A 532 -17.48 23.32 1.69
N GLY A 533 -18.26 22.27 1.96
CA GLY A 533 -18.26 21.06 1.15
C GLY A 533 -16.97 20.24 1.27
N TYR A 534 -16.31 20.31 2.44
CA TYR A 534 -15.03 19.66 2.71
C TYR A 534 -13.90 20.11 1.76
N ASP A 535 -13.89 21.39 1.37
CA ASP A 535 -12.82 22.01 0.58
C ASP A 535 -11.53 22.14 1.41
N PHE A 536 -10.55 21.27 1.12
CA PHE A 536 -9.31 21.18 1.89
C PHE A 536 -8.40 22.42 1.74
N PRO A 537 -8.18 22.99 0.54
CA PRO A 537 -7.57 24.31 0.37
C PRO A 537 -8.14 25.39 1.30
N LYS A 538 -9.47 25.51 1.40
CA LYS A 538 -10.10 26.49 2.30
C LYS A 538 -9.84 26.21 3.78
N LEU A 539 -9.78 24.94 4.19
CA LEU A 539 -9.40 24.59 5.56
C LEU A 539 -7.96 25.04 5.87
N ILE A 540 -7.03 24.84 4.94
CA ILE A 540 -5.64 25.31 5.07
C ILE A 540 -5.61 26.83 5.21
N GLU A 541 -6.27 27.55 4.32
CA GLU A 541 -6.37 29.03 4.33
C GLU A 541 -6.95 29.53 5.66
N ALA A 542 -8.00 28.88 6.17
CA ALA A 542 -8.61 29.22 7.45
C ALA A 542 -7.62 29.05 8.61
N ILE A 543 -6.88 27.93 8.67
CA ILE A 543 -5.93 27.65 9.75
C ILE A 543 -4.73 28.62 9.72
N VAL A 544 -4.15 28.89 8.56
CA VAL A 544 -2.99 29.80 8.48
C VAL A 544 -3.37 31.28 8.70
N SER A 545 -4.67 31.58 8.68
CA SER A 545 -5.21 32.90 9.01
C SER A 545 -5.43 33.10 10.51
N LEU A 546 -5.33 32.05 11.32
CA LEU A 546 -5.53 32.11 12.76
C LEU A 546 -4.38 32.85 13.49
N PRO A 547 -4.67 33.60 14.58
CA PRO A 547 -3.63 34.18 15.44
C PRO A 547 -2.64 33.12 15.98
N GLN A 548 -3.13 31.91 16.25
CA GLN A 548 -2.32 30.78 16.73
C GLN A 548 -1.22 30.38 15.73
N TYR A 549 -1.44 30.57 14.42
CA TYR A 549 -0.44 30.33 13.38
C TYR A 549 0.47 31.55 13.16
N ARG A 550 -0.03 32.77 13.42
CA ARG A 550 0.66 34.02 13.11
C ARG A 550 1.58 34.54 14.22
N ARG A 551 1.71 33.83 15.34
CA ARG A 551 2.61 34.17 16.46
C ARG A 551 3.82 33.23 16.62
N VAL A 552 4.94 33.79 17.06
CA VAL A 552 6.09 33.09 17.66
C VAL A 552 5.67 32.54 19.03
N ARG A 553 6.26 31.41 19.42
CA ARG A 553 5.99 30.75 20.70
C ARG A 553 7.06 31.03 21.72
#